data_AF-W4MBQ3-F1
#
_entry.id   AF-W4MBQ3-F1
#
_cell.length_a   1.000
_cell.length_b   1.000
_cell.length_c   1.000
_cell.angle_alpha   90.00
_cell.angle_beta   90.00
_cell.angle_gamma   90.00
#
_symmetry.space_group_name_H-M   'P 1'
#
loop_
_entity.id
_entity.type
_entity.pdbx_description
1 polymer ?
#
loop_
_entity_poly.entity_id
_entity_poly.type
_entity_poly.pdbx_seq_one_letter_code
_entity_poly.pdbx_strand_id
1 'polypeptide(L)'
;MNLIEQVQKIQTRDEFVIFVHHLLQDLHERPEQWKNASLEAYLEAVASWVQDMDGYYRNRGEKAPKHLTWQHLGEILLAAKIYE
;
A
#
# COMPACT_ATOMS: atom_id res chain seq x y z
N MET A 1 -6.00 -9.10 -11.31
CA MET A 1 -5.98 -7.63 -11.33
C MET A 1 -4.58 -7.15 -10.99
N ASN A 2 -4.05 -6.14 -11.66
CA ASN A 2 -2.72 -5.61 -11.32
C ASN A 2 -2.86 -4.45 -10.32
N LEU A 3 -2.73 -4.76 -9.02
CA LEU A 3 -2.82 -3.76 -7.95
C LEU A 3 -1.71 -2.70 -8.03
N ILE A 4 -0.53 -3.06 -8.54
CA ILE A 4 0.61 -2.14 -8.71
C ILE A 4 0.28 -1.09 -9.78
N GLU A 5 -0.30 -1.49 -10.90
CA GLU A 5 -0.73 -0.52 -11.91
C GLU A 5 -1.92 0.33 -11.45
N GLN A 6 -2.83 -0.25 -10.67
CA GLN A 6 -4.00 0.46 -10.17
C GLN A 6 -3.61 1.55 -9.16
N VAL A 7 -2.70 1.25 -8.23
CA VAL A 7 -2.32 2.19 -7.17
C VAL A 7 -1.70 3.47 -7.75
N GLN A 8 -0.91 3.34 -8.82
CA GLN A 8 -0.26 4.47 -9.50
C GLN A 8 -1.24 5.42 -10.23
N LYS A 9 -2.51 5.04 -10.36
CA LYS A 9 -3.54 5.81 -11.08
C LYS A 9 -4.54 6.50 -10.17
N ILE A 10 -4.42 6.33 -8.84
CA ILE A 10 -5.36 6.90 -7.88
C ILE A 10 -5.18 8.42 -7.79
N GLN A 11 -6.20 9.18 -8.19
CA GLN A 11 -6.22 10.65 -8.09
C GLN A 11 -7.33 11.13 -7.17
N THR A 12 -8.41 10.37 -7.04
CA THR A 12 -9.62 10.75 -6.32
C THR A 12 -9.90 9.83 -5.13
N ARG A 13 -10.76 10.31 -4.23
CA ARG A 13 -11.27 9.51 -3.11
C ARG A 13 -11.98 8.24 -3.60
N ASP A 14 -12.76 8.33 -4.67
CA ASP A 14 -13.57 7.21 -5.14
C ASP A 14 -12.68 6.11 -5.76
N GLU A 15 -11.63 6.50 -6.49
CA GLU A 15 -10.61 5.56 -6.98
C GLU A 15 -9.85 4.88 -5.85
N PHE A 16 -9.55 5.61 -4.76
CA PHE A 16 -8.95 5.04 -3.56
C PHE A 16 -9.87 4.02 -2.90
N VAL A 17 -11.16 4.33 -2.76
CA VAL A 17 -12.15 3.39 -2.21
C VAL A 17 -12.23 2.13 -3.08
N ILE A 18 -12.26 2.26 -4.41
CA ILE A 18 -12.24 1.11 -5.33
C ILE A 18 -10.97 0.28 -5.13
N PHE A 19 -9.81 0.93 -5.00
CA PHE A 19 -8.55 0.25 -4.73
C PHE A 19 -8.57 -0.55 -3.43
N VAL A 20 -9.13 0.00 -2.34
CA VAL A 20 -9.22 -0.73 -1.06
C VAL A 20 -10.10 -1.97 -1.18
N HIS A 21 -11.22 -1.91 -1.90
CA HIS A 21 -12.05 -3.09 -2.15
C HIS A 21 -11.31 -4.16 -2.97
N HIS A 22 -10.56 -3.72 -3.98
CA HIS A 22 -9.72 -4.60 -4.81
C HIS A 22 -8.59 -5.25 -4.01
N LEU A 23 -7.99 -4.53 -3.07
CA LEU A 23 -6.98 -5.04 -2.17
C LEU A 23 -7.57 -6.08 -1.20
N LEU A 24 -8.76 -5.82 -0.64
CA LEU A 24 -9.48 -6.79 0.19
C LEU A 24 -9.86 -8.05 -0.59
N GLN A 25 -10.30 -7.90 -1.84
CA GLN A 25 -10.60 -9.03 -2.72
C GLN A 25 -9.34 -9.88 -2.98
N ASP A 26 -8.18 -9.24 -3.20
CA ASP A 26 -6.91 -9.96 -3.37
C ASP A 26 -6.52 -10.77 -2.12
N LEU A 27 -6.76 -10.24 -0.91
CA LEU A 27 -6.58 -11.00 0.34
C LEU A 27 -7.49 -12.23 0.41
N HIS A 28 -8.76 -12.09 0.03
CA HIS A 28 -9.71 -13.22 0.06
C HIS A 28 -9.40 -14.29 -0.99
N GLU A 29 -9.01 -13.88 -2.20
CA GLU A 29 -8.74 -14.79 -3.31
C GLU A 29 -7.38 -15.47 -3.20
N ARG A 30 -6.40 -14.79 -2.60
CA ARG A 30 -4.98 -15.18 -2.60
C ARG A 30 -4.29 -14.95 -1.25
N PRO A 31 -4.84 -15.45 -0.13
CA PRO A 31 -4.28 -15.22 1.19
C PRO A 31 -2.85 -15.75 1.33
N GLU A 32 -2.46 -16.77 0.54
CA GLU A 32 -1.11 -17.32 0.52
C GLU A 32 -0.05 -16.35 -0.02
N GLN A 33 -0.47 -15.30 -0.73
CA GLN A 33 0.42 -14.26 -1.26
C GLN A 33 0.59 -13.08 -0.30
N TRP A 34 -0.08 -13.12 0.85
CA TRP A 34 0.00 -12.12 1.89
C TRP A 34 0.94 -12.60 2.98
N LYS A 35 2.10 -11.96 3.09
CA LYS A 35 3.01 -12.23 4.21
C LYS A 35 2.36 -11.82 5.53
N ASN A 36 1.63 -10.71 5.51
CA ASN A 36 0.96 -10.13 6.69
C ASN A 36 -0.56 -10.33 6.57
N ALA A 37 -1.01 -11.58 6.71
CA ALA A 37 -2.41 -11.95 6.49
C ALA A 37 -3.34 -11.72 7.71
N SER A 38 -2.79 -11.58 8.93
CA SER A 38 -3.58 -11.17 10.10
C SER A 38 -3.65 -9.65 10.22
N LEU A 39 -4.70 -9.14 10.88
CA LEU A 39 -4.86 -7.71 11.08
C LEU A 39 -3.69 -7.12 11.90
N GLU A 40 -3.23 -7.82 12.93
CA GLU A 40 -2.12 -7.42 13.77
C GLU A 40 -0.82 -7.28 12.95
N ALA A 41 -0.47 -8.32 12.19
CA ALA A 41 0.72 -8.30 11.35
C ALA A 41 0.65 -7.22 10.27
N TYR A 42 -0.53 -7.02 9.68
CA TYR A 42 -0.73 -6.02 8.64
C TYR A 42 -0.62 -4.59 9.17
N LEU A 43 -1.19 -4.30 10.33
CA LEU A 43 -1.08 -2.98 10.96
C LEU A 43 0.36 -2.67 11.42
N GLU A 44 1.09 -3.67 11.91
CA GLU A 44 2.52 -3.53 12.22
C GLU A 44 3.30 -3.20 10.94
N ALA A 45 3.07 -3.93 9.85
CA ALA A 45 3.73 -3.69 8.57
C ALA A 45 3.41 -2.30 7.98
N VAL A 46 2.17 -1.80 8.14
CA VAL A 46 1.81 -0.41 7.78
C VAL A 46 2.68 0.57 8.56
N ALA A 47 2.79 0.40 9.88
CA ALA A 47 3.56 1.30 10.73
C ALA A 47 5.05 1.29 10.36
N SER A 48 5.64 0.10 10.23
CA SER A 48 7.05 -0.08 9.85
C SER A 48 7.34 0.53 8.48
N TRP A 49 6.48 0.31 7.48
CA TRP A 49 6.70 0.88 6.15
C TRP A 49 6.65 2.40 6.16
N VAL A 50 5.67 3.01 6.85
CA VAL A 50 5.54 4.47 6.94
C VAL A 50 6.75 5.08 7.68
N GLN A 51 7.28 4.40 8.70
CA GLN A 51 8.49 4.85 9.39
C GLN A 51 9.72 4.88 8.46
N ASP A 52 9.80 3.94 7.52
CA ASP A 52 10.96 3.77 6.63
C ASP A 52 10.76 4.38 5.23
N MET A 53 9.57 4.91 4.91
CA MET A 53 9.21 5.32 3.55
C MET A 53 10.14 6.39 2.95
N ASP A 54 10.79 7.21 3.79
CA ASP A 54 11.78 8.19 3.35
C ASP A 54 12.93 7.53 2.57
N GLY A 55 13.34 6.33 2.98
CA GLY A 55 14.34 5.52 2.28
C GLY A 55 13.84 5.05 0.92
N TYR A 56 12.58 4.63 0.83
CA TYR A 56 11.95 4.20 -0.42
C TYR A 56 11.96 5.31 -1.48
N TYR A 57 11.53 6.53 -1.14
CA TYR A 57 11.56 7.67 -2.08
C TYR A 57 12.99 8.07 -2.43
N ARG A 58 13.89 8.13 -1.44
CA ARG A 58 15.30 8.50 -1.67
C ARG A 58 15.99 7.56 -2.65
N ASN A 59 15.74 6.25 -2.54
CA ASN A 59 16.31 5.23 -3.44
C ASN A 59 15.84 5.40 -4.90
N ARG A 60 14.71 6.06 -5.11
CA ARG A 60 14.17 6.41 -6.44
C ARG A 60 14.60 7.79 -6.93
N GLY A 61 15.45 8.50 -6.17
CA GLY A 61 15.82 9.90 -6.46
C GLY A 61 14.68 10.89 -6.18
N GLU A 62 13.66 10.46 -5.44
CA GLU A 62 12.48 11.24 -5.09
C GLU A 62 12.58 11.78 -3.65
N LYS A 63 11.82 12.83 -3.35
CA LYS A 63 11.68 13.32 -1.98
C LYS A 63 10.43 12.72 -1.37
N ALA A 64 10.52 12.28 -0.12
CA ALA A 64 9.36 11.86 0.63
C ALA A 64 8.29 12.96 0.64
N PRO A 65 7.00 12.59 0.46
CA PRO A 65 5.92 13.55 0.36
C PRO A 65 5.70 14.24 1.70
N LYS A 66 5.63 15.58 1.70
CA LYS A 66 5.20 16.35 2.88
C LYS A 66 3.70 16.28 3.14
N HIS A 67 2.93 15.99 2.09
CA HIS A 67 1.50 15.80 2.14
C HIS A 67 1.16 14.52 1.38
N LEU A 68 0.44 13.61 2.02
CA LEU A 68 0.01 12.37 1.40
C LEU A 68 -1.11 12.64 0.39
N THR A 69 -1.08 11.89 -0.71
CA THR A 69 -2.13 11.86 -1.72
C THR A 69 -2.90 10.55 -1.55
N TRP A 70 -4.03 10.41 -2.24
CA TRP A 70 -4.76 9.14 -2.27
C TRP A 70 -3.91 7.99 -2.82
N GLN A 71 -3.05 8.26 -3.81
CA GLN A 71 -2.06 7.29 -4.29
C GLN A 71 -1.11 6.86 -3.17
N HIS A 72 -0.51 7.80 -2.43
CA HIS A 72 0.42 7.45 -1.34
C HIS A 72 -0.26 6.57 -0.26
N LEU A 73 -1.53 6.84 0.06
CA LEU A 73 -2.28 5.96 0.96
C LEU A 73 -2.46 4.55 0.38
N GLY A 74 -2.74 4.45 -0.92
CA GLY A 74 -2.81 3.15 -1.59
C GLY A 74 -1.47 2.42 -1.60
N GLU A 75 -0.35 3.12 -1.79
CA GLU A 75 1.00 2.55 -1.80
C GLU A 75 1.38 1.99 -0.42
N ILE A 76 1.05 2.73 0.65
CA ILE A 76 1.23 2.27 2.05
C ILE A 76 0.50 0.94 2.26
N LEU A 77 -0.78 0.87 1.88
CA LEU A 77 -1.59 -0.34 2.05
C LEU A 77 -1.05 -1.49 1.19
N LEU A 78 -0.66 -1.22 -0.06
CA LEU A 78 -0.12 -2.25 -0.93
C LEU A 78 1.21 -2.80 -0.41
N ALA A 79 2.08 -1.95 0.11
CA ALA A 79 3.38 -2.35 0.62
C ALA A 79 3.25 -3.22 1.88
N ALA A 80 2.32 -2.88 2.78
CA ALA A 80 2.04 -3.63 3.99
C ALA A 80 1.63 -5.09 3.74
N LYS A 81 1.21 -5.46 2.52
CA LYS A 81 0.98 -6.86 2.12
C LYS A 81 2.22 -7.75 2.30
N ILE A 82 3.42 -7.20 2.08
CA ILE A 82 4.68 -7.96 2.02
C ILE A 82 5.84 -7.37 2.84
N TYR A 83 5.69 -6.16 3.39
CA TYR A 83 6.74 -5.53 4.20
C TYR A 83 7.03 -6.31 5.48
N GLU A 84 8.29 -6.38 5.91
CA GLU A 84 8.69 -7.13 7.12
C GLU A 84 8.55 -6.32 8.40
#